data_AF-A0A7Z7BGR8-F1
#
_entry.id   AF-A0A7Z7BGR8-F1
#
_cell.length_a   1.000
_cell.length_b   1.000
_cell.length_c   1.000
_cell.angle_alpha   90.00
_cell.angle_beta   90.00
_cell.angle_gamma   90.00
#
_symmetry.space_group_name_H-M   'P 1'
#
loop_
_entity.id
_entity.type
_entity.pdbx_description
1 polymer ?
#
loop_
_entity_poly.entity_id
_entity_poly.type
_entity_poly.pdbx_seq_one_letter_code
_entity_poly.pdbx_strand_id
1 'polypeptide(L)'
;MNTISSADIIDEIYEAALFPDRWAKVIATIGQRLDFWGGALTWGKGEEESWLYTPNFQELMQAFMEGGWNRRNERLTRAIREGQFSFVQDFDVFTHDEWAGLPIVREFLMPRGLGYGVATQIAPPDHPEMTVLFERKLESGVIGPETMAALAGLRPHIARSLALATRLQRQKADAMTLGLNVIGAPAAVLQASGRILSANDLFLSLQKSISTRARDRIVISDERTNRLLYKALAWHAVGSFPLPSGEDGACILHVIPLRRNALDLSPNGSAIVLISQPMGTIADAGTLLKGLYDLTKGEARVALEIMKGLSLPAVARQLQISHETVRSNAKSIYAKTGSTGQADLVRRLSVLTRYNIREQS
;
A
#
# COMPACT_ATOMS: atom_id res chain seq x y z
N MET A 1 -27.83 0.76 24.13
CA MET A 1 -27.25 0.18 22.89
C MET A 1 -27.41 1.24 21.82
N ASN A 2 -26.32 1.90 21.41
CA ASN A 2 -26.38 3.03 20.48
C ASN A 2 -26.78 2.52 19.09
N THR A 3 -28.01 2.82 18.71
CA THR A 3 -28.54 2.76 17.34
C THR A 3 -27.86 3.82 16.50
N ILE A 4 -26.62 3.55 16.12
CA ILE A 4 -25.94 4.28 15.05
C ILE A 4 -26.70 3.91 13.76
N SER A 5 -27.25 4.90 13.05
CA SER A 5 -28.13 4.74 11.90
C SER A 5 -27.39 4.21 10.67
N SER A 6 -28.12 3.79 9.62
CA SER A 6 -27.52 3.42 8.33
C SER A 6 -26.77 4.59 7.67
N ALA A 7 -27.04 5.85 8.03
CA ALA A 7 -26.31 7.01 7.51
C ALA A 7 -24.88 7.05 8.07
N ASP A 8 -24.71 6.76 9.36
CA ASP A 8 -23.42 6.85 10.01
C ASP A 8 -22.41 5.80 9.50
N ILE A 9 -22.88 4.60 9.12
CA ILE A 9 -21.99 3.58 8.53
C ILE A 9 -21.58 3.94 7.10
N ILE A 10 -22.45 4.63 6.36
CA ILE A 10 -22.13 5.16 5.04
C ILE A 10 -21.06 6.26 5.16
N ASP A 11 -21.18 7.12 6.16
CA ASP A 11 -20.16 8.14 6.45
C ASP A 11 -18.82 7.50 6.83
N GLU A 12 -18.82 6.48 7.70
CA GLU A 12 -17.59 5.72 8.03
C GLU A 12 -16.98 5.06 6.77
N ILE A 13 -17.80 4.53 5.86
CA ILE A 13 -17.33 3.98 4.58
C ILE A 13 -16.63 5.06 3.75
N TYR A 14 -17.18 6.26 3.65
CA TYR A 14 -16.54 7.35 2.88
C TYR A 14 -15.31 7.93 3.56
N GLU A 15 -15.29 8.01 4.89
CA GLU A 15 -14.09 8.39 5.63
C GLU A 15 -12.94 7.40 5.39
N ALA A 16 -13.23 6.10 5.27
CA ALA A 16 -12.22 5.09 4.95
C ALA A 16 -11.62 5.24 3.55
N ALA A 17 -12.25 6.00 2.65
CA ALA A 17 -11.61 6.37 1.38
C ALA A 17 -10.42 7.31 1.58
N LEU A 18 -10.51 8.18 2.58
CA LEU A 18 -9.50 9.18 2.94
C LEU A 18 -8.49 8.66 3.97
N PHE A 19 -8.84 7.59 4.67
CA PHE A 19 -8.04 6.95 5.73
C PHE A 19 -8.16 5.42 5.62
N PRO A 20 -7.40 4.75 4.72
CA PRO A 20 -7.55 3.32 4.47
C PRO A 20 -7.30 2.40 5.66
N ASP A 21 -6.56 2.85 6.68
CA ASP A 21 -6.41 2.15 7.95
C ASP A 21 -7.75 1.97 8.69
N ARG A 22 -8.78 2.74 8.34
CA ARG A 22 -10.14 2.59 8.87
C ARG A 22 -10.94 1.45 8.23
N TRP A 23 -10.51 0.88 7.09
CA TRP A 23 -11.27 -0.20 6.44
C TRP A 23 -11.49 -1.41 7.34
N ALA A 24 -10.48 -1.82 8.12
CA ALA A 24 -10.65 -2.92 9.07
C ALA A 24 -11.75 -2.62 10.11
N LYS A 25 -11.86 -1.36 10.56
CA LYS A 25 -12.92 -0.91 11.46
C LYS A 25 -14.28 -0.91 10.76
N VAL A 26 -14.38 -0.38 9.54
CA VAL A 26 -15.62 -0.35 8.76
C VAL A 26 -16.16 -1.76 8.54
N ILE A 27 -15.31 -2.70 8.12
CA ILE A 27 -15.70 -4.11 7.95
C ILE A 27 -16.15 -4.71 9.29
N ALA A 28 -15.46 -4.41 10.40
CA ALA A 28 -15.89 -4.86 11.73
C ALA A 28 -17.26 -4.29 12.13
N THR A 29 -17.52 -3.00 11.88
CA THR A 29 -18.81 -2.36 12.17
C THR A 29 -19.94 -2.98 11.34
N ILE A 30 -19.73 -3.21 10.03
CA ILE A 30 -20.71 -3.90 9.17
C ILE A 30 -20.98 -5.30 9.72
N GLY A 31 -19.91 -6.05 10.05
CA GLY A 31 -20.03 -7.40 10.56
C GLY A 31 -20.84 -7.47 11.86
N GLN A 32 -20.55 -6.60 12.83
CA GLN A 32 -21.27 -6.53 14.10
C GLN A 32 -22.76 -6.19 13.93
N ARG A 33 -23.11 -5.25 13.03
CA ARG A 33 -24.50 -4.84 12.82
C ARG A 33 -25.34 -5.88 12.08
N LEU A 34 -24.70 -6.67 11.23
CA LEU A 34 -25.36 -7.66 10.39
C LEU A 34 -25.18 -9.10 10.89
N ASP A 35 -24.70 -9.27 12.11
CA ASP A 35 -24.46 -10.57 12.76
C ASP A 35 -23.55 -11.49 11.93
N PHE A 36 -22.44 -10.94 11.45
CA PHE A 36 -21.31 -11.70 10.94
C PHE A 36 -20.24 -11.85 12.02
N TRP A 37 -19.58 -13.01 12.03
CA TRP A 37 -18.48 -13.29 12.95
C TRP A 37 -17.24 -12.43 12.66
N GLY A 38 -17.02 -12.12 11.39
CA GLY A 38 -16.00 -11.19 10.94
C GLY A 38 -16.03 -11.01 9.43
N GLY A 39 -15.11 -10.21 8.92
CA GLY A 39 -14.97 -10.02 7.48
C GLY A 39 -13.56 -9.62 7.07
N ALA A 40 -13.38 -9.56 5.77
CA ALA A 40 -12.15 -9.15 5.13
C ALA A 40 -12.40 -8.40 3.81
N LEU A 41 -11.42 -7.57 3.46
CA LEU A 41 -11.21 -6.99 2.15
C LEU A 41 -9.88 -7.56 1.62
N THR A 42 -9.93 -8.22 0.47
CA THR A 42 -8.76 -8.82 -0.17
C THR A 42 -8.62 -8.40 -1.63
N TRP A 43 -7.41 -8.33 -2.15
CA TRP A 43 -7.12 -8.07 -3.55
C TRP A 43 -5.76 -8.62 -3.95
N GLY A 44 -5.51 -8.71 -5.26
CA GLY A 44 -4.34 -9.39 -5.80
C GLY A 44 -4.59 -10.89 -5.95
N LYS A 45 -3.57 -11.65 -6.36
CA LYS A 45 -3.64 -13.10 -6.54
C LYS A 45 -2.32 -13.76 -6.16
N GLY A 46 -2.39 -14.97 -5.61
CA GLY A 46 -1.21 -15.77 -5.28
C GLY A 46 -0.34 -15.10 -4.21
N GLU A 47 0.95 -14.92 -4.49
CA GLU A 47 1.90 -14.29 -3.56
C GLU A 47 1.72 -12.77 -3.42
N GLU A 48 0.89 -12.16 -4.27
CA GLU A 48 0.59 -10.72 -4.25
C GLU A 48 -0.72 -10.42 -3.50
N GLU A 49 -1.37 -11.45 -2.96
CA GLU A 49 -2.64 -11.30 -2.28
C GLU A 49 -2.47 -10.53 -0.98
N SER A 50 -3.21 -9.43 -0.86
CA SER A 50 -3.22 -8.55 0.30
C SER A 50 -4.55 -8.69 1.01
N TRP A 51 -4.51 -8.73 2.34
CA TRP A 51 -5.69 -8.91 3.17
C TRP A 51 -5.78 -7.83 4.23
N LEU A 52 -6.95 -7.19 4.32
CA LEU A 52 -7.37 -6.33 5.42
C LEU A 52 -8.53 -7.04 6.09
N TYR A 53 -8.39 -7.42 7.36
CA TYR A 53 -9.40 -8.22 8.04
C TYR A 53 -9.66 -7.72 9.46
N THR A 54 -10.83 -8.08 9.97
CA THR A 54 -11.23 -7.80 11.37
C THR A 54 -10.32 -8.53 12.37
N PRO A 55 -10.15 -8.05 13.61
CA PRO A 55 -9.27 -8.70 14.59
C PRO A 55 -9.55 -10.20 14.80
N ASN A 56 -10.83 -10.60 14.76
CA ASN A 56 -11.25 -11.99 14.91
C ASN A 56 -10.71 -12.91 13.81
N PHE A 57 -10.43 -12.36 12.62
CA PHE A 57 -9.84 -13.10 11.50
C PHE A 57 -8.34 -13.37 11.69
N GLN A 58 -7.63 -12.72 12.61
CA GLN A 58 -6.17 -12.82 12.68
C GLN A 58 -5.67 -14.27 12.85
N GLU A 59 -6.19 -15.00 13.84
CA GLU A 59 -5.82 -16.40 14.08
C GLU A 59 -6.32 -17.33 12.97
N LEU A 60 -7.54 -17.08 12.47
CA LEU A 60 -8.10 -17.82 11.34
C LEU A 60 -7.23 -17.66 10.10
N MET A 61 -6.76 -16.44 9.83
CA MET A 61 -5.99 -16.11 8.64
C MET A 61 -4.60 -16.71 8.69
N GLN A 62 -3.97 -16.77 9.86
CA GLN A 62 -2.71 -17.50 10.02
C GLN A 62 -2.88 -18.98 9.62
N ALA A 63 -3.88 -19.67 10.20
CA ALA A 63 -4.15 -21.07 9.87
C ALA A 63 -4.60 -21.27 8.41
N PHE A 64 -5.32 -20.30 7.84
CA PHE A 64 -5.75 -20.30 6.45
C PHE A 64 -4.55 -20.26 5.49
N MET A 65 -3.58 -19.38 5.77
CA MET A 65 -2.36 -19.22 4.98
C MET A 65 -1.42 -20.43 5.14
N GLU A 66 -1.21 -20.91 6.37
CA GLU A 66 -0.39 -22.11 6.65
C GLU A 66 -0.95 -23.36 5.97
N GLY A 67 -2.28 -23.51 5.95
CA GLY A 67 -2.97 -24.60 5.24
C GLY A 67 -3.02 -24.43 3.72
N GLY A 68 -2.48 -23.34 3.17
CA GLY A 68 -2.50 -23.03 1.73
C GLY A 68 -3.89 -22.78 1.17
N TRP A 69 -4.88 -22.51 2.03
CA TRP A 69 -6.28 -22.35 1.65
C TRP A 69 -6.51 -21.15 0.73
N ASN A 70 -5.68 -20.12 0.82
CA ASN A 70 -5.67 -18.98 -0.12
C ASN A 70 -5.49 -19.40 -1.58
N ARG A 71 -4.83 -20.54 -1.84
CA ARG A 71 -4.63 -21.07 -3.20
C ARG A 71 -5.66 -22.13 -3.59
N ARG A 72 -6.34 -22.74 -2.63
CA ARG A 72 -7.28 -23.87 -2.82
C ARG A 72 -8.67 -23.60 -2.27
N ASN A 73 -9.19 -22.39 -2.49
CA ASN A 73 -10.51 -21.97 -2.04
C ASN A 73 -11.49 -21.85 -3.21
N GLU A 74 -12.08 -22.99 -3.61
CA GLU A 74 -13.10 -23.01 -4.67
C GLU A 74 -14.34 -22.20 -4.28
N ARG A 75 -14.73 -22.23 -3.00
CA ARG A 75 -15.85 -21.46 -2.45
C ARG A 75 -15.73 -19.98 -2.79
N LEU A 76 -14.60 -19.36 -2.40
CA LEU A 76 -14.35 -17.95 -2.67
C LEU A 76 -14.16 -17.68 -4.17
N THR A 77 -13.48 -18.58 -4.90
CA THR A 77 -13.29 -18.43 -6.35
C THR A 77 -14.61 -18.33 -7.10
N ARG A 78 -15.59 -19.19 -6.75
CA ARG A 78 -16.91 -19.20 -7.39
C ARG A 78 -17.75 -18.01 -6.93
N ALA A 79 -17.74 -17.69 -5.64
CA ALA A 79 -18.42 -16.52 -5.11
C ALA A 79 -17.92 -15.20 -5.74
N ILE A 80 -16.62 -15.06 -6.00
CA ILE A 80 -16.06 -13.90 -6.71
C ILE A 80 -16.61 -13.81 -8.14
N ARG A 81 -16.67 -14.93 -8.85
CA ARG A 81 -17.15 -14.98 -10.24
C ARG A 81 -18.62 -14.56 -10.35
N GLU A 82 -19.47 -15.07 -9.47
CA GLU A 82 -20.91 -14.75 -9.47
C GLU A 82 -21.21 -13.39 -8.80
N GLY A 83 -20.36 -12.96 -7.86
CA GLY A 83 -20.51 -11.73 -7.07
C GLY A 83 -20.02 -10.43 -7.73
N GLN A 84 -19.88 -10.39 -9.06
CA GLN A 84 -19.37 -9.21 -9.78
C GLN A 84 -20.21 -7.94 -9.58
N PHE A 85 -21.52 -8.09 -9.40
CA PHE A 85 -22.46 -6.97 -9.36
C PHE A 85 -23.35 -6.93 -8.11
N SER A 86 -23.27 -7.95 -7.25
CA SER A 86 -24.01 -8.05 -5.99
C SER A 86 -23.19 -8.79 -4.94
N PHE A 87 -23.62 -8.71 -3.68
CA PHE A 87 -23.23 -9.73 -2.72
C PHE A 87 -23.92 -11.04 -3.10
N VAL A 88 -23.16 -12.13 -3.07
CA VAL A 88 -23.66 -13.50 -3.21
C VAL A 88 -23.34 -14.25 -1.94
N GLN A 89 -24.30 -15.04 -1.47
CA GLN A 89 -24.08 -16.01 -0.38
C GLN A 89 -23.77 -17.38 -0.97
N ASP A 90 -23.24 -18.27 -0.13
CA ASP A 90 -22.88 -19.63 -0.53
C ASP A 90 -23.99 -20.37 -1.28
N PHE A 91 -25.22 -20.29 -0.80
CA PHE A 91 -26.35 -21.00 -1.40
C PHE A 91 -26.97 -20.33 -2.62
N ASP A 92 -26.47 -19.17 -3.04
CA ASP A 92 -26.76 -18.63 -4.37
C ASP A 92 -25.90 -19.35 -5.44
N VAL A 93 -24.80 -20.00 -5.01
CA VAL A 93 -23.71 -20.47 -5.88
C VAL A 93 -23.51 -21.99 -5.81
N PHE A 94 -23.87 -22.61 -4.68
CA PHE A 94 -23.69 -24.02 -4.40
C PHE A 94 -25.00 -24.64 -3.89
N THR A 95 -25.25 -25.89 -4.26
CA THR A 95 -26.25 -26.68 -3.54
C THR A 95 -25.75 -27.02 -2.12
N HIS A 96 -26.65 -27.45 -1.23
CA HIS A 96 -26.28 -27.81 0.14
C HIS A 96 -25.24 -28.95 0.17
N ASP A 97 -25.43 -29.98 -0.65
CA ASP A 97 -24.54 -31.14 -0.72
C ASP A 97 -23.17 -30.77 -1.29
N GLU A 98 -23.14 -29.95 -2.35
CA GLU A 98 -21.89 -29.44 -2.92
C GLU A 98 -21.11 -28.61 -1.90
N TRP A 99 -21.77 -27.63 -1.26
CA TRP A 99 -21.15 -26.76 -0.26
C TRP A 99 -20.59 -27.57 0.92
N ALA A 100 -21.37 -28.53 1.44
CA ALA A 100 -20.93 -29.39 2.55
C ALA A 100 -19.75 -30.31 2.16
N GLY A 101 -19.64 -30.66 0.87
CA GLY A 101 -18.55 -31.46 0.33
C GLY A 101 -17.25 -30.69 0.07
N LEU A 102 -17.29 -29.35 0.01
CA LEU A 102 -16.10 -28.54 -0.30
C LEU A 102 -15.01 -28.74 0.78
N PRO A 103 -13.74 -29.02 0.39
CA PRO A 103 -12.66 -29.24 1.36
C PRO A 103 -12.48 -28.07 2.34
N ILE A 104 -12.56 -26.82 1.87
CA ILE A 104 -12.45 -25.62 2.73
C ILE A 104 -13.58 -25.56 3.76
N VAL A 105 -14.80 -25.96 3.40
CA VAL A 105 -15.94 -25.95 4.31
C VAL A 105 -15.77 -27.04 5.35
N ARG A 106 -15.57 -28.30 4.92
CA ARG A 106 -15.51 -29.47 5.78
C ARG A 106 -14.27 -29.53 6.68
N GLU A 107 -13.10 -29.22 6.14
CA GLU A 107 -11.81 -29.46 6.82
C GLU A 107 -11.31 -28.23 7.57
N PHE A 108 -11.79 -27.02 7.22
CA PHE A 108 -11.27 -25.77 7.79
C PHE A 108 -12.34 -24.94 8.50
N LEU A 109 -13.46 -24.64 7.85
CA LEU A 109 -14.47 -23.73 8.41
C LEU A 109 -15.38 -24.39 9.45
N MET A 110 -15.99 -25.54 9.12
CA MET A 110 -16.91 -26.24 10.03
C MET A 110 -16.27 -26.62 11.38
N PRO A 111 -15.02 -27.14 11.44
CA PRO A 111 -14.36 -27.42 12.72
C PRO A 111 -14.14 -26.18 13.60
N ARG A 112 -14.24 -24.98 13.02
CA ARG A 112 -14.12 -23.68 13.70
C ARG A 112 -15.47 -23.00 13.93
N GLY A 113 -16.58 -23.72 13.71
CA GLY A 113 -17.95 -23.21 13.89
C GLY A 113 -18.39 -22.21 12.80
N LEU A 114 -17.67 -22.14 11.69
CA LEU A 114 -17.94 -21.26 10.56
C LEU A 114 -18.44 -22.05 9.35
N GLY A 115 -19.03 -21.35 8.38
CA GLY A 115 -19.29 -21.95 7.08
C GLY A 115 -20.21 -21.16 6.16
N TYR A 116 -21.12 -20.36 6.72
CA TYR A 116 -21.95 -19.46 5.93
C TYR A 116 -21.21 -18.16 5.69
N GLY A 117 -21.28 -17.63 4.48
CA GLY A 117 -20.63 -16.38 4.17
C GLY A 117 -21.19 -15.75 2.91
N VAL A 118 -20.76 -14.51 2.73
CA VAL A 118 -21.08 -13.69 1.57
C VAL A 118 -19.81 -13.08 1.02
N ALA A 119 -19.78 -12.87 -0.28
CA ALA A 119 -18.74 -12.11 -0.93
C ALA A 119 -19.32 -11.22 -2.03
N THR A 120 -18.64 -10.11 -2.31
CA THR A 120 -18.86 -9.34 -3.52
C THR A 120 -17.52 -8.90 -4.09
N GLN A 121 -17.45 -8.85 -5.41
CA GLN A 121 -16.32 -8.29 -6.12
C GLN A 121 -16.58 -6.82 -6.47
N ILE A 122 -15.54 -6.03 -6.34
CA ILE A 122 -15.48 -4.62 -6.71
C ILE A 122 -14.24 -4.45 -7.57
N ALA A 123 -14.39 -3.83 -8.74
CA ALA A 123 -13.29 -3.56 -9.66
C ALA A 123 -13.06 -2.05 -9.78
N PRO A 124 -12.27 -1.44 -8.88
CA PRO A 124 -11.88 -0.04 -9.04
C PRO A 124 -10.99 0.14 -10.28
N PRO A 125 -11.08 1.29 -10.97
CA PRO A 125 -10.17 1.60 -12.08
C PRO A 125 -8.70 1.52 -11.66
N ASP A 126 -7.85 0.96 -12.54
CA ASP A 126 -6.41 0.85 -12.40
C ASP A 126 -5.90 0.12 -11.14
N HIS A 127 -6.79 -0.58 -10.43
CA HIS A 127 -6.46 -1.37 -9.24
C HIS A 127 -6.85 -2.84 -9.47
N PRO A 128 -6.14 -3.83 -8.88
CA PRO A 128 -6.63 -5.20 -8.86
C PRO A 128 -8.06 -5.30 -8.33
N GLU A 129 -8.83 -6.24 -8.87
CA GLU A 129 -10.15 -6.56 -8.34
C GLU A 129 -10.06 -6.83 -6.83
N MET A 130 -10.96 -6.21 -6.10
CA MET A 130 -11.09 -6.32 -4.66
C MET A 130 -12.29 -7.20 -4.33
N THR A 131 -12.17 -8.01 -3.30
CA THR A 131 -13.25 -8.84 -2.77
C THR A 131 -13.54 -8.42 -1.34
N VAL A 132 -14.79 -8.08 -1.06
CA VAL A 132 -15.29 -7.86 0.28
C VAL A 132 -16.04 -9.12 0.68
N LEU A 133 -15.69 -9.71 1.81
CA LEU A 133 -16.30 -10.93 2.29
C LEU A 133 -16.60 -10.88 3.79
N PHE A 134 -17.63 -11.62 4.19
CA PHE A 134 -18.02 -11.82 5.58
C PHE A 134 -18.30 -13.29 5.84
N GLU A 135 -17.90 -13.75 7.02
CA GLU A 135 -18.19 -15.10 7.50
C GLU A 135 -19.15 -15.03 8.68
N ARG A 136 -20.10 -15.96 8.73
CA ARG A 136 -21.09 -16.14 9.79
C ARG A 136 -20.89 -17.49 10.44
N LYS A 137 -21.20 -17.55 11.74
CA LYS A 137 -21.18 -18.81 12.48
C LYS A 137 -22.31 -19.73 12.03
N LEU A 138 -22.06 -21.04 12.05
CA LEU A 138 -23.09 -22.04 11.76
C LEU A 138 -24.27 -21.97 12.74
N GLU A 139 -23.99 -21.70 14.02
CA GLU A 139 -25.02 -21.57 15.07
C GLU A 139 -25.99 -20.39 14.84
N SER A 140 -25.57 -19.35 14.11
CA SER A 140 -26.41 -18.20 13.75
C SER A 140 -27.35 -18.50 12.56
N GLY A 141 -27.26 -19.69 11.96
CA GLY A 141 -28.08 -20.09 10.82
C GLY A 141 -27.70 -19.38 9.51
N VAL A 142 -28.49 -19.69 8.46
CA VAL A 142 -28.28 -19.16 7.11
C VAL A 142 -28.49 -17.64 7.04
N ILE A 143 -27.97 -17.02 5.99
CA ILE A 143 -28.06 -15.58 5.80
C ILE A 143 -29.45 -15.23 5.26
N GLY A 144 -30.18 -14.43 6.02
CA GLY A 144 -31.57 -14.07 5.70
C GLY A 144 -31.68 -12.97 4.65
N PRO A 145 -32.88 -12.81 4.04
CA PRO A 145 -33.13 -11.81 2.99
C PRO A 145 -32.93 -10.37 3.49
N GLU A 146 -33.23 -10.07 4.75
CA GLU A 146 -33.01 -8.74 5.34
C GLU A 146 -31.52 -8.38 5.40
N THR A 147 -30.66 -9.33 5.79
CA THR A 147 -29.20 -9.15 5.80
C THR A 147 -28.66 -8.92 4.40
N MET A 148 -29.13 -9.70 3.41
CA MET A 148 -28.75 -9.55 2.01
C MET A 148 -29.20 -8.19 1.44
N ALA A 149 -30.41 -7.74 1.77
CA ALA A 149 -30.91 -6.43 1.37
C ALA A 149 -30.08 -5.28 1.96
N ALA A 150 -29.67 -5.39 3.23
CA ALA A 150 -28.80 -4.40 3.87
C ALA A 150 -27.41 -4.34 3.18
N LEU A 151 -26.81 -5.50 2.89
CA LEU A 151 -25.54 -5.58 2.15
C LEU A 151 -25.66 -5.01 0.73
N ALA A 152 -26.76 -5.27 0.04
CA ALA A 152 -27.05 -4.71 -1.27
C ALA A 152 -27.13 -3.16 -1.22
N GLY A 153 -27.72 -2.60 -0.16
CA GLY A 153 -27.74 -1.16 0.10
C GLY A 153 -26.35 -0.57 0.36
N LEU A 154 -25.47 -1.28 1.07
CA LEU A 154 -24.11 -0.83 1.40
C LEU A 154 -23.12 -0.94 0.22
N ARG A 155 -23.28 -1.97 -0.63
CA ARG A 155 -22.38 -2.26 -1.75
C ARG A 155 -22.03 -1.04 -2.62
N PRO A 156 -22.99 -0.21 -3.12
CA PRO A 156 -22.65 0.94 -3.95
C PRO A 156 -21.84 2.01 -3.21
N HIS A 157 -21.96 2.11 -1.88
CA HIS A 157 -21.14 3.01 -1.07
C HIS A 157 -19.73 2.47 -0.91
N ILE A 158 -19.59 1.17 -0.64
CA ILE A 158 -18.29 0.49 -0.55
C ILE A 158 -17.54 0.62 -1.89
N ALA A 159 -18.21 0.33 -3.01
CA ALA A 159 -17.62 0.41 -4.34
C ALA A 159 -17.15 1.83 -4.69
N ARG A 160 -17.98 2.85 -4.42
CA ARG A 160 -17.61 4.26 -4.65
C ARG A 160 -16.45 4.70 -3.76
N SER A 161 -16.46 4.31 -2.49
CA SER A 161 -15.40 4.64 -1.54
C SER A 161 -14.06 4.02 -1.94
N LEU A 162 -14.04 2.73 -2.30
CA LEU A 162 -12.84 2.06 -2.80
C LEU A 162 -12.33 2.67 -4.11
N ALA A 163 -13.22 3.02 -5.05
CA ALA A 163 -12.83 3.72 -6.28
C ALA A 163 -12.25 5.12 -6.02
N LEU A 164 -12.79 5.84 -5.03
CA LEU A 164 -12.25 7.13 -4.61
C LEU A 164 -10.85 6.97 -3.99
N ALA A 165 -10.67 5.98 -3.11
CA ALA A 165 -9.39 5.66 -2.46
C ALA A 165 -8.30 5.33 -3.48
N THR A 166 -8.58 4.44 -4.44
CA THR A 166 -7.59 4.04 -5.46
C THR A 166 -7.23 5.20 -6.38
N ARG A 167 -8.20 6.05 -6.75
CA ARG A 167 -7.95 7.26 -7.55
C ARG A 167 -7.08 8.28 -6.81
N LEU A 168 -7.36 8.54 -5.52
CA LEU A 168 -6.54 9.43 -4.68
C LEU A 168 -5.10 8.91 -4.55
N GLN A 169 -4.95 7.60 -4.33
CA GLN A 169 -3.65 6.95 -4.26
C GLN A 169 -2.86 7.13 -5.57
N ARG A 170 -3.53 6.95 -6.73
CA ARG A 170 -2.91 7.15 -8.04
C ARG A 170 -2.52 8.60 -8.29
N GLN A 171 -3.42 9.57 -8.04
CA GLN A 171 -3.13 11.00 -8.20
C GLN A 171 -1.93 11.44 -7.37
N LYS A 172 -1.79 10.92 -6.14
CA LYS A 172 -0.64 11.20 -5.30
C LYS A 172 0.64 10.61 -5.86
N ALA A 173 0.60 9.38 -6.36
CA ALA A 173 1.74 8.75 -7.02
C ALA A 173 2.18 9.53 -8.26
N ASP A 174 1.23 9.98 -9.08
CA ASP A 174 1.50 10.80 -10.27
C ASP A 174 2.09 12.18 -9.90
N ALA A 175 1.58 12.83 -8.85
CA ALA A 175 2.16 14.09 -8.38
C ALA A 175 3.61 13.93 -7.91
N MET A 176 3.94 12.81 -7.23
CA MET A 176 5.31 12.50 -6.81
C MET A 176 6.22 12.30 -8.03
N THR A 177 5.83 11.47 -8.99
CA THR A 177 6.66 11.19 -10.18
C THR A 177 6.84 12.42 -11.06
N LEU A 178 5.82 13.26 -11.20
CA LEU A 178 5.89 14.56 -11.88
C LEU A 178 6.88 15.51 -11.20
N GLY A 179 6.81 15.65 -9.86
CA GLY A 179 7.76 16.47 -9.11
C GLY A 179 9.21 16.00 -9.26
N LEU A 180 9.42 14.68 -9.32
CA LEU A 180 10.72 14.07 -9.57
C LEU A 180 11.21 14.28 -11.00
N ASN A 181 10.29 14.33 -11.97
CA ASN A 181 10.64 14.60 -13.36
C ASN A 181 11.20 16.03 -13.53
N VAL A 182 10.62 17.02 -12.85
CA VAL A 182 11.05 18.43 -12.92
C VAL A 182 12.50 18.63 -12.49
N ILE A 183 13.00 17.81 -11.55
CA ILE A 183 14.37 17.88 -11.03
C ILE A 183 15.33 16.90 -11.73
N GLY A 184 14.89 16.25 -12.81
CA GLY A 184 15.71 15.33 -13.59
C GLY A 184 15.96 13.97 -12.92
N ALA A 185 15.08 13.54 -12.00
CA ALA A 185 15.22 12.25 -11.31
C ALA A 185 14.33 11.17 -11.96
N PRO A 186 14.90 10.13 -12.59
CA PRO A 186 14.13 8.97 -13.04
C PRO A 186 13.49 8.26 -11.85
N ALA A 187 12.15 8.20 -11.83
CA ALA A 187 11.40 7.68 -10.70
C ALA A 187 10.14 6.90 -11.09
N ALA A 188 9.83 5.88 -10.30
CA ALA A 188 8.56 5.18 -10.31
C ALA A 188 8.05 4.93 -8.88
N VAL A 189 6.74 4.97 -8.70
CA VAL A 189 6.05 4.50 -7.49
C VAL A 189 5.62 3.06 -7.75
N LEU A 190 6.02 2.15 -6.87
CA LEU A 190 5.74 0.72 -6.96
C LEU A 190 4.90 0.24 -5.78
N GLN A 191 4.06 -0.75 -6.03
CA GLN A 191 3.44 -1.55 -4.98
C GLN A 191 4.44 -2.58 -4.41
N ALA A 192 4.13 -3.21 -3.27
CA ALA A 192 4.96 -4.29 -2.71
C ALA A 192 5.16 -5.47 -3.68
N SER A 193 4.21 -5.67 -4.59
CA SER A 193 4.30 -6.65 -5.68
C SER A 193 5.31 -6.23 -6.77
N GLY A 194 5.88 -5.03 -6.76
CA GLY A 194 6.72 -4.51 -7.84
C GLY A 194 5.94 -4.01 -9.05
N ARG A 195 4.61 -3.99 -8.99
CA ARG A 195 3.74 -3.34 -10.00
C ARG A 195 3.94 -1.83 -9.96
N ILE A 196 4.07 -1.20 -11.13
CA ILE A 196 4.17 0.25 -11.26
C ILE A 196 2.79 0.87 -11.02
N LEU A 197 2.69 1.71 -9.98
CA LEU A 197 1.54 2.59 -9.77
C LEU A 197 1.69 3.90 -10.55
N SER A 198 2.90 4.44 -10.71
CA SER A 198 3.18 5.61 -11.55
C SER A 198 4.66 5.62 -11.91
N ALA A 199 5.03 6.16 -13.08
CA ALA A 199 6.42 6.36 -13.49
C ALA A 199 6.52 7.62 -14.34
N ASN A 200 7.64 8.34 -14.23
CA ASN A 200 7.92 9.47 -15.11
C ASN A 200 8.64 9.05 -16.40
N ASP A 201 8.63 9.94 -17.39
CA ASP A 201 9.23 9.67 -18.71
C ASP A 201 10.72 9.32 -18.61
N LEU A 202 11.44 9.96 -17.68
CA LEU A 202 12.84 9.66 -17.40
C LEU A 202 13.03 8.20 -16.97
N PHE A 203 12.18 7.69 -16.07
CA PHE A 203 12.20 6.28 -15.67
C PHE A 203 11.86 5.35 -16.82
N LEU A 204 10.81 5.69 -17.58
CA LEU A 204 10.35 4.87 -18.70
C LEU A 204 11.36 4.83 -19.86
N SER A 205 12.25 5.82 -19.96
CA SER A 205 13.32 5.85 -20.95
C SER A 205 14.45 4.84 -20.68
N LEU A 206 14.55 4.31 -19.45
CA LEU A 206 15.60 3.38 -19.01
C LEU A 206 15.35 1.90 -19.37
N GLN A 207 14.68 1.65 -20.50
CA GLN A 207 14.16 0.33 -20.90
C GLN A 207 15.21 -0.79 -21.00
N LYS A 208 16.50 -0.45 -21.14
CA LYS A 208 17.59 -1.43 -21.24
C LYS A 208 18.02 -2.02 -19.88
N SER A 209 17.90 -1.24 -18.79
CA SER A 209 18.26 -1.68 -17.43
C SER A 209 17.06 -2.18 -16.62
N ILE A 210 15.86 -1.70 -16.97
CA ILE A 210 14.61 -2.07 -16.32
C ILE A 210 13.59 -2.42 -17.39
N SER A 211 13.11 -3.67 -17.34
CA SER A 211 12.03 -4.14 -18.20
C SER A 211 10.72 -4.19 -17.41
N THR A 212 9.62 -3.91 -18.09
CA THR A 212 8.26 -4.18 -17.57
C THR A 212 7.82 -5.55 -18.09
N ARG A 213 7.61 -6.51 -17.19
CA ARG A 213 7.03 -7.82 -17.55
C ARG A 213 5.50 -7.77 -17.46
N ALA A 214 4.84 -8.90 -17.77
CA ALA A 214 3.41 -9.08 -17.59
C ALA A 214 2.92 -8.54 -16.23
N ARG A 215 1.75 -7.88 -16.24
CA ARG A 215 1.15 -7.19 -15.08
C ARG A 215 1.88 -5.93 -14.59
N ASP A 216 2.57 -5.23 -15.50
CA ASP A 216 3.25 -3.94 -15.24
C ASP A 216 4.27 -3.99 -14.11
N ARG A 217 4.95 -5.13 -13.94
CA ARG A 217 5.96 -5.33 -12.89
C ARG A 217 7.34 -4.98 -13.40
N ILE A 218 8.11 -4.26 -12.59
CA ILE A 218 9.51 -4.04 -12.90
C ILE A 218 10.32 -5.32 -12.70
N VAL A 219 11.21 -5.59 -13.65
CA VAL A 219 12.23 -6.61 -13.55
C VAL A 219 13.56 -6.03 -13.99
N ILE A 220 14.54 -6.24 -13.12
CA ILE A 220 15.94 -5.90 -13.38
C ILE A 220 16.61 -7.13 -13.97
N SER A 221 17.40 -6.95 -15.03
CA SER A 221 18.06 -8.05 -15.73
C SER A 221 19.02 -8.85 -14.84
N ASP A 222 19.68 -8.20 -13.89
CA ASP A 222 20.49 -8.88 -12.88
C ASP A 222 19.64 -9.51 -11.78
N GLU A 223 19.69 -10.83 -11.70
CA GLU A 223 18.87 -11.63 -10.78
C GLU A 223 19.16 -11.29 -9.31
N ARG A 224 20.42 -10.99 -8.97
CA ARG A 224 20.80 -10.64 -7.59
C ARG A 224 20.15 -9.32 -7.16
N THR A 225 20.26 -8.29 -8.00
CA THR A 225 19.66 -6.98 -7.78
C THR A 225 18.14 -7.05 -7.78
N ASN A 226 17.57 -7.86 -8.67
CA ASN A 226 16.13 -8.14 -8.68
C ASN A 226 15.67 -8.77 -7.35
N ARG A 227 16.36 -9.79 -6.83
CA ARG A 227 16.05 -10.37 -5.50
C ARG A 227 16.14 -9.35 -4.38
N LEU A 228 17.14 -8.48 -4.41
CA LEU A 228 17.34 -7.43 -3.40
C LEU A 228 16.24 -6.36 -3.45
N LEU A 229 15.80 -5.94 -4.64
CA LEU A 229 14.67 -5.06 -4.84
C LEU A 229 13.39 -5.65 -4.23
N TYR A 230 13.03 -6.88 -4.62
CA TYR A 230 11.80 -7.51 -4.13
C TYR A 230 11.85 -7.78 -2.62
N LYS A 231 13.04 -8.05 -2.06
CA LYS A 231 13.24 -8.08 -0.61
C LYS A 231 12.99 -6.70 0.02
N ALA A 232 13.51 -5.61 -0.57
CA ALA A 232 13.27 -4.27 -0.04
C ALA A 232 11.79 -3.86 -0.08
N LEU A 233 11.08 -4.22 -1.17
CA LEU A 233 9.64 -4.00 -1.33
C LEU A 233 8.82 -4.80 -0.30
N ALA A 234 9.11 -6.09 -0.15
CA ALA A 234 8.37 -6.97 0.77
C ALA A 234 8.56 -6.58 2.25
N TRP A 235 9.75 -6.12 2.63
CA TRP A 235 10.09 -5.78 4.02
C TRP A 235 10.00 -4.29 4.34
N HIS A 236 9.50 -3.46 3.41
CA HIS A 236 9.44 -1.98 3.53
C HIS A 236 10.75 -1.39 4.03
N ALA A 237 11.84 -1.86 3.43
CA ALA A 237 13.19 -1.49 3.78
C ALA A 237 13.75 -0.46 2.80
N VAL A 238 14.49 0.51 3.32
CA VAL A 238 15.30 1.39 2.47
C VAL A 238 16.42 0.56 1.86
N GLY A 239 16.56 0.63 0.54
CA GLY A 239 17.55 -0.13 -0.23
C GLY A 239 18.29 0.73 -1.22
N SER A 240 19.54 0.39 -1.53
CA SER A 240 20.30 1.00 -2.62
C SER A 240 21.14 -0.08 -3.27
N PHE A 241 20.90 -0.33 -4.55
CA PHE A 241 21.45 -1.47 -5.27
C PHE A 241 22.06 -0.99 -6.59
N PRO A 242 23.29 -1.39 -6.92
CA PRO A 242 23.85 -1.07 -8.23
C PRO A 242 23.01 -1.77 -9.30
N LEU A 243 22.61 -1.03 -10.33
CA LEU A 243 22.08 -1.63 -11.54
C LEU A 243 23.25 -2.09 -12.43
N PRO A 244 23.07 -3.16 -13.22
CA PRO A 244 24.07 -3.57 -14.20
C PRO A 244 24.42 -2.41 -15.11
N SER A 245 25.71 -2.14 -15.29
CA SER A 245 26.18 -1.08 -16.17
C SER A 245 25.84 -1.44 -17.61
N GLY A 246 24.99 -0.64 -18.24
CA GLY A 246 24.74 -0.66 -19.69
C GLY A 246 25.44 0.51 -20.38
N GLU A 247 25.06 0.83 -21.62
CA GLU A 247 25.52 2.04 -22.33
C GLU A 247 25.18 3.33 -21.57
N ASP A 248 24.15 3.30 -20.70
CA ASP A 248 23.71 4.42 -19.86
C ASP A 248 24.61 4.67 -18.63
N GLY A 249 25.74 3.96 -18.54
CA GLY A 249 26.70 4.05 -17.44
C GLY A 249 26.29 3.26 -16.21
N ALA A 250 27.15 3.29 -15.18
CA ALA A 250 26.79 2.74 -13.88
C ALA A 250 25.54 3.48 -13.36
N CYS A 251 24.60 2.75 -12.75
CA CYS A 251 23.41 3.34 -12.13
C CYS A 251 23.18 2.70 -10.75
N ILE A 252 22.50 3.38 -9.84
CA ILE A 252 22.09 2.85 -8.55
C ILE A 252 20.58 3.00 -8.43
N LEU A 253 19.91 1.89 -8.19
CA LEU A 253 18.51 1.82 -7.83
C LEU A 253 18.35 2.09 -6.34
N HIS A 254 17.58 3.10 -6.01
CA HIS A 254 17.24 3.49 -4.66
C HIS A 254 15.78 3.14 -4.38
N VAL A 255 15.52 2.41 -3.29
CA VAL A 255 14.17 2.04 -2.85
C VAL A 255 13.88 2.78 -1.56
N ILE A 256 12.86 3.64 -1.59
CA ILE A 256 12.40 4.47 -0.48
C ILE A 256 10.94 4.09 -0.15
N PRO A 257 10.69 3.34 0.93
CA PRO A 257 9.33 2.98 1.34
C PRO A 257 8.52 4.22 1.71
N LEU A 258 7.31 4.35 1.16
CA LEU A 258 6.34 5.37 1.54
C LEU A 258 5.58 4.88 2.79
N ARG A 259 6.22 4.95 3.97
CA ARG A 259 5.53 4.55 5.20
C ARG A 259 4.42 5.55 5.54
N ARG A 260 3.23 5.03 5.88
CA ARG A 260 2.13 5.77 6.52
C ARG A 260 1.70 7.05 5.77
N ASN A 261 1.46 6.96 4.47
CA ASN A 261 0.50 7.89 3.90
C ASN A 261 -0.88 7.36 4.23
N ALA A 262 -1.71 8.21 4.83
CA ALA A 262 -3.09 7.96 5.23
C ALA A 262 -4.02 7.55 4.07
N LEU A 263 -3.51 7.08 2.93
CA LEU A 263 -4.22 6.81 1.68
C LEU A 263 -3.73 5.53 0.99
N ASP A 264 -2.92 4.70 1.64
CA ASP A 264 -2.51 3.41 1.06
C ASP A 264 -3.43 2.28 1.52
N LEU A 265 -4.13 1.65 0.58
CA LEU A 265 -4.90 0.43 0.83
C LEU A 265 -3.99 -0.78 1.06
N SER A 266 -2.74 -0.74 0.61
CA SER A 266 -1.75 -1.80 0.84
C SER A 266 -1.38 -1.93 2.32
N PRO A 267 -1.64 -3.10 2.97
CA PRO A 267 -1.13 -3.39 4.32
C PRO A 267 0.39 -3.29 4.35
N ASN A 268 0.98 -3.64 3.21
CA ASN A 268 2.39 -3.61 2.90
C ASN A 268 2.69 -2.38 2.03
N GLY A 269 2.37 -1.16 2.44
CA GLY A 269 2.54 0.12 1.71
C GLY A 269 3.47 0.25 0.48
N SER A 270 3.22 1.26 -0.34
CA SER A 270 3.95 1.53 -1.59
C SER A 270 5.41 1.96 -1.34
N ALA A 271 6.27 1.86 -2.35
CA ALA A 271 7.63 2.36 -2.31
C ALA A 271 7.91 3.24 -3.54
N ILE A 272 8.67 4.32 -3.34
CA ILE A 272 9.28 5.04 -4.45
C ILE A 272 10.58 4.34 -4.80
N VAL A 273 10.78 4.11 -6.09
CA VAL A 273 12.03 3.66 -6.66
C VAL A 273 12.60 4.78 -7.52
N LEU A 274 13.83 5.17 -7.21
CA LEU A 274 14.60 6.22 -7.86
C LEU A 274 15.84 5.61 -8.50
N ILE A 275 16.26 6.11 -9.65
CA ILE A 275 17.51 5.67 -10.28
C ILE A 275 18.47 6.85 -10.33
N SER A 276 19.62 6.67 -9.69
CA SER A 276 20.74 7.61 -9.79
C SER A 276 21.77 7.09 -10.76
N GLN A 277 22.39 7.99 -11.51
CA GLN A 277 23.70 7.72 -12.10
C GLN A 277 24.77 8.25 -11.12
N PRO A 278 25.87 7.53 -10.86
CA PRO A 278 26.99 8.02 -10.06
C PRO A 278 27.61 9.31 -10.60
N MET A 279 27.35 9.65 -11.87
CA MET A 279 27.78 10.89 -12.52
C MET A 279 26.60 11.81 -12.90
N GLY A 280 25.36 11.40 -12.64
CA GLY A 280 24.14 12.15 -12.97
C GLY A 280 23.76 13.12 -11.85
N THR A 281 23.85 14.40 -12.15
CA THR A 281 23.52 15.49 -11.24
C THR A 281 21.98 15.61 -11.13
N ILE A 282 21.36 15.28 -9.99
CA ILE A 282 20.08 15.94 -9.66
C ILE A 282 20.46 17.39 -9.35
N ALA A 283 19.98 18.31 -10.16
CA ALA A 283 20.40 19.71 -10.10
C ALA A 283 20.09 20.39 -8.74
N ASP A 284 19.21 19.82 -7.91
CA ASP A 284 18.88 20.36 -6.59
C ASP A 284 18.27 19.30 -5.62
N ALA A 285 19.10 18.78 -4.71
CA ALA A 285 18.66 17.88 -3.63
C ALA A 285 17.63 18.54 -2.68
N GLY A 286 17.60 19.87 -2.58
CA GLY A 286 16.61 20.59 -1.82
C GLY A 286 15.22 20.47 -2.44
N THR A 287 15.11 20.61 -3.77
CA THR A 287 13.83 20.46 -4.47
C THR A 287 13.32 19.01 -4.42
N LEU A 288 14.22 18.02 -4.47
CA LEU A 288 13.89 16.60 -4.26
C LEU A 288 13.24 16.34 -2.90
N LEU A 289 13.83 16.86 -1.82
CA LEU A 289 13.29 16.69 -0.46
C LEU A 289 11.91 17.35 -0.29
N LYS A 290 11.69 18.48 -0.97
CA LYS A 290 10.39 19.18 -0.94
C LYS A 290 9.32 18.37 -1.65
N GLY A 291 9.64 17.78 -2.81
CA GLY A 291 8.69 16.96 -3.57
C GLY A 291 8.39 15.60 -2.94
N LEU A 292 9.36 14.98 -2.26
CA LEU A 292 9.20 13.66 -1.64
C LEU A 292 8.49 13.69 -0.27
N TYR A 293 8.74 14.74 0.52
CA TYR A 293 8.34 14.78 1.94
C TYR A 293 7.55 16.04 2.32
N ASP A 294 7.08 16.82 1.35
CA ASP A 294 6.36 18.08 1.57
C ASP A 294 7.11 19.03 2.52
N LEU A 295 8.45 19.06 2.41
CA LEU A 295 9.28 19.98 3.20
C LEU A 295 9.13 21.42 2.71
N THR A 296 9.15 22.37 3.65
CA THR A 296 9.29 23.78 3.33
C THR A 296 10.72 24.08 2.85
N LYS A 297 10.93 25.29 2.29
CA LYS A 297 12.28 25.74 1.88
C LYS A 297 13.26 25.76 3.05
N GLY A 298 12.80 26.15 4.25
CA GLY A 298 13.63 26.18 5.45
C GLY A 298 13.96 24.78 5.97
N GLU A 299 12.97 23.89 5.99
CA GLU A 299 13.16 22.50 6.40
C GLU A 299 14.13 21.76 5.46
N ALA A 300 13.97 21.91 4.14
CA ALA A 300 14.87 21.28 3.17
C ALA A 300 16.32 21.75 3.36
N ARG A 301 16.54 23.04 3.64
CA ARG A 301 17.88 23.58 3.92
C ARG A 301 18.51 22.97 5.18
N VAL A 302 17.74 22.86 6.27
CA VAL A 302 18.19 22.21 7.50
C VAL A 302 18.47 20.72 7.28
N ALA A 303 17.60 20.02 6.56
CA ALA A 303 17.77 18.60 6.26
C ALA A 303 19.05 18.32 5.47
N LEU A 304 19.38 19.14 4.47
CA LEU A 304 20.61 18.99 3.69
C LEU A 304 21.88 19.13 4.55
N GLU A 305 21.92 20.09 5.47
CA GLU A 305 23.06 20.26 6.38
C GLU A 305 23.17 19.10 7.38
N ILE A 306 22.04 18.58 7.88
CA ILE A 306 22.03 17.37 8.70
C ILE A 306 22.56 16.15 7.91
N MET A 307 22.21 16.04 6.62
CA MET A 307 22.67 14.96 5.74
C MET A 307 24.18 14.99 5.49
N LYS A 308 24.84 16.15 5.59
CA LYS A 308 26.30 16.29 5.58
C LYS A 308 26.97 15.75 6.87
N GLY A 309 26.20 15.26 7.84
CA GLY A 309 26.69 14.73 9.11
C GLY A 309 26.88 15.80 10.20
N LEU A 310 26.42 17.03 9.98
CA LEU A 310 26.57 18.11 10.94
C LEU A 310 25.61 17.94 12.13
N SER A 311 26.09 18.22 13.34
CA SER A 311 25.24 18.28 14.53
C SER A 311 24.30 19.49 14.49
N LEU A 312 23.14 19.43 15.15
CA LEU A 312 22.18 20.57 15.16
C LEU A 312 22.82 21.92 15.56
N PRO A 313 23.74 21.99 16.55
CA PRO A 313 24.48 23.22 16.84
C PRO A 313 25.42 23.67 15.71
N ALA A 314 26.01 22.75 14.96
CA ALA A 314 26.82 23.09 13.78
C ALA A 314 25.95 23.61 12.63
N VAL A 315 24.79 22.99 12.39
CA VAL A 315 23.80 23.47 11.41
C VAL A 315 23.31 24.88 11.75
N ALA A 316 23.04 25.17 13.02
CA ALA A 316 22.64 26.51 13.48
C ALA A 316 23.70 27.57 13.14
N ARG A 317 24.98 27.25 13.38
CA ARG A 317 26.11 28.12 13.02
C ARG A 317 26.24 28.31 11.51
N GLN A 318 26.15 27.22 10.76
CA GLN A 318 26.32 27.22 9.30
C GLN A 318 25.22 27.99 8.58
N LEU A 319 23.96 27.85 9.03
CA LEU A 319 22.81 28.51 8.44
C LEU A 319 22.52 29.89 9.07
N GLN A 320 23.34 30.34 10.03
CA GLN A 320 23.17 31.59 10.78
C GLN A 320 21.76 31.78 11.35
N ILE A 321 21.18 30.70 11.91
CA ILE A 321 19.86 30.71 12.56
C ILE A 321 19.96 30.19 13.99
N SER A 322 18.96 30.48 14.82
CA SER A 322 18.98 30.06 16.23
C SER A 322 18.94 28.53 16.37
N HIS A 323 19.58 28.02 17.43
CA HIS A 323 19.53 26.59 17.74
C HIS A 323 18.09 26.09 17.96
N GLU A 324 17.22 26.90 18.56
CA GLU A 324 15.80 26.58 18.73
C GLU A 324 15.05 26.48 17.39
N THR A 325 15.39 27.34 16.42
CA THR A 325 14.85 27.25 15.06
C THR A 325 15.27 25.95 14.37
N VAL A 326 16.54 25.56 14.49
CA VAL A 326 17.04 24.29 13.94
C VAL A 326 16.36 23.10 14.62
N ARG A 327 16.18 23.14 15.95
CA ARG A 327 15.52 22.08 16.71
C ARG A 327 14.05 21.92 16.31
N SER A 328 13.34 23.02 16.14
CA SER A 328 11.94 23.03 15.66
C SER A 328 11.83 22.46 14.23
N ASN A 329 12.69 22.91 13.31
CA ASN A 329 12.76 22.37 11.95
C ASN A 329 13.11 20.89 11.95
N ALA A 330 14.09 20.45 12.74
CA ALA A 330 14.47 19.03 12.84
C ALA A 330 13.31 18.16 13.33
N LYS A 331 12.56 18.61 14.33
CA LYS A 331 11.36 17.90 14.81
C LYS A 331 10.31 17.75 13.71
N SER A 332 10.05 18.82 12.95
CA SER A 332 9.12 18.78 11.81
C SER A 332 9.60 17.84 10.70
N ILE A 333 10.90 17.92 10.36
CA ILE A 333 11.54 17.04 9.36
C ILE A 333 11.42 15.58 9.79
N TYR A 334 11.73 15.23 11.04
CA TYR A 334 11.58 13.85 11.53
C TYR A 334 10.14 13.35 11.43
N ALA A 335 9.16 14.19 11.76
CA ALA A 335 7.75 13.84 11.61
C ALA A 335 7.36 13.61 10.13
N LYS A 336 7.73 14.53 9.24
CA LYS A 336 7.42 14.46 7.80
C LYS A 336 8.15 13.33 7.07
N THR A 337 9.35 12.99 7.50
CA THR A 337 10.16 11.90 6.90
C THR A 337 9.94 10.55 7.60
N GLY A 338 9.20 10.51 8.72
CA GLY A 338 9.04 9.32 9.54
C GLY A 338 10.33 8.82 10.20
N SER A 339 11.31 9.71 10.40
CA SER A 339 12.61 9.37 10.99
C SER A 339 12.54 9.43 12.52
N THR A 340 13.19 8.49 13.20
CA THR A 340 13.21 8.48 14.69
C THR A 340 14.30 9.37 15.31
N GLY A 341 15.12 10.00 14.48
CA GLY A 341 16.16 10.94 14.91
C GLY A 341 17.17 11.23 13.81
N GLN A 342 18.25 11.93 14.16
CA GLN A 342 19.27 12.39 13.21
C GLN A 342 19.91 11.23 12.44
N ALA A 343 20.34 10.17 13.13
CA ALA A 343 20.99 9.03 12.49
C ALA A 343 20.07 8.27 11.53
N ASP A 344 18.79 8.12 11.89
CA ASP A 344 17.80 7.47 11.02
C ASP A 344 17.46 8.34 9.81
N LEU A 345 17.35 9.67 10.00
CA LEU A 345 17.19 10.63 8.91
C LEU A 345 18.37 10.57 7.92
N VAL A 346 19.60 10.63 8.42
CA VAL A 346 20.81 10.53 7.59
C VAL A 346 20.82 9.20 6.85
N ARG A 347 20.52 8.08 7.51
CA ARG A 347 20.46 6.76 6.85
C ARG A 347 19.43 6.76 5.72
N ARG A 348 18.21 7.26 5.95
CA ARG A 348 17.12 7.28 4.97
C ARG A 348 17.40 8.19 3.78
N LEU A 349 17.96 9.37 4.06
CA LEU A 349 18.23 10.39 3.06
C LEU A 349 19.62 10.28 2.43
N SER A 350 20.54 9.48 2.97
CA SER A 350 21.89 9.28 2.40
C SER A 350 21.88 8.65 1.00
N VAL A 351 20.75 8.01 0.69
CA VAL A 351 20.34 7.54 -0.63
C VAL A 351 20.29 8.70 -1.63
N LEU A 352 19.88 9.89 -1.17
CA LEU A 352 19.75 11.11 -1.96
C LEU A 352 21.05 11.93 -2.02
N THR A 353 21.99 11.76 -1.07
CA THR A 353 23.32 12.42 -1.11
C THR A 353 24.31 11.77 -2.08
N ARG A 354 24.01 10.59 -2.62
CA ARG A 354 24.80 10.00 -3.72
C ARG A 354 24.56 10.70 -5.07
N TYR A 355 23.63 11.63 -5.10
CA TYR A 355 23.51 12.66 -6.13
C TYR A 355 24.30 13.89 -5.65
N ASN A 356 25.22 14.39 -6.48
CA ASN A 356 26.05 15.54 -6.12
C ASN A 356 25.18 16.76 -5.75
N ILE A 357 25.26 17.20 -4.49
CA ILE A 357 24.71 18.47 -4.05
C ILE A 357 25.69 19.55 -4.55
N ARG A 358 25.37 20.22 -5.66
CA ARG A 358 26.06 21.46 -6.00
C ARG A 358 25.58 22.55 -5.04
N GLU A 359 26.49 23.07 -4.23
CA GLU A 359 26.31 24.40 -3.66
C GLU A 359 26.28 25.40 -4.82
N GLN A 360 25.14 26.07 -5.01
CA GLN A 360 25.07 27.24 -5.88
C GLN A 360 26.03 28.28 -5.27
N SER A 361 27.13 28.54 -5.97
CA SER A 361 28.02 29.68 -5.73
C SER A 361 27.38 30.96 -6.27
#